data_AF-A0A4V2SMV9-F1
#
_entry.id   AF-A0A4V2SMV9-F1
#
_cell.length_a   1.000
_cell.length_b   1.000
_cell.length_c   1.000
_cell.angle_alpha   90.00
_cell.angle_beta   90.00
_cell.angle_gamma   90.00
#
_symmetry.space_group_name_H-M   'P 1'
#
loop_
_entity.id
_entity.type
_entity.pdbx_description
1 polymer ?
#
loop_
_entity_poly.entity_id
_entity_poly.type
_entity_poly.pdbx_seq_one_letter_code
_entity_poly.pdbx_strand_id
1 'polypeptide(L)'
;MARKRVGRPKKNSLPLELQKKIEALEGETDKSKIKELKDLMKLEPEVCGALQKNGQVCVKAPWRNENGEINNGRCAVHKGKPNTHISKDPERRAKQLANLNPKAGLIHGMYSKDFKDKFTKEEVEFYNETVNWFVDTYPEDADPINLNLLHRYAINAIKTMRQESTDFLKESRSQNSFEKLMSSFVNDLGLNKRYKDSKENKDNKQDISLAMLFDTDDNE
;
A
#
# COMPACT_ATOMS: atom_id res chain seq x y z
N MET A 1 -38.32 12.24 -11.83
CA MET A 1 -37.74 13.37 -12.58
C MET A 1 -37.14 12.87 -13.89
N ALA A 2 -37.75 13.21 -15.03
CA ALA A 2 -37.27 12.80 -16.34
C ALA A 2 -35.89 13.43 -16.63
N ARG A 3 -34.86 12.61 -16.85
CA ARG A 3 -33.54 13.10 -17.28
C ARG A 3 -33.69 13.72 -18.67
N LYS A 4 -33.62 15.07 -18.77
CA LYS A 4 -33.49 15.76 -20.06
C LYS A 4 -32.31 15.12 -20.80
N ARG A 5 -32.58 14.45 -21.92
CA ARG A 5 -31.54 13.97 -22.84
C ARG A 5 -30.95 15.20 -23.51
N VAL A 6 -29.95 15.82 -22.88
CA VAL A 6 -29.20 16.91 -23.50
C VAL A 6 -28.47 16.31 -24.69
N GLY A 7 -28.88 16.71 -25.90
CA GLY A 7 -28.24 16.28 -27.14
C GLY A 7 -26.74 16.58 -27.09
N ARG A 8 -25.92 15.67 -27.63
CA ARG A 8 -24.47 15.86 -27.68
C ARG A 8 -24.18 17.09 -28.56
N PRO A 9 -23.49 18.13 -28.05
CA PRO A 9 -23.11 19.27 -28.89
C PRO A 9 -22.23 18.77 -30.04
N LYS A 10 -22.52 19.25 -31.25
CA LYS A 10 -21.78 18.92 -32.48
C LYS A 10 -20.62 19.91 -32.62
N LYS A 11 -19.47 19.49 -33.17
CA LYS A 11 -18.29 20.36 -33.39
C LYS A 11 -18.65 21.67 -34.10
N ASN A 12 -19.61 21.61 -35.03
CA ASN A 12 -20.08 22.72 -35.86
C ASN A 12 -20.92 23.77 -35.11
N SER A 13 -21.35 23.51 -33.86
CA SER A 13 -22.12 24.48 -33.06
C SER A 13 -21.24 25.38 -32.18
N LEU A 14 -19.92 25.22 -32.26
CA LEU A 14 -18.96 26.04 -31.51
C LEU A 14 -18.56 27.29 -32.32
N PRO A 15 -18.16 28.39 -31.65
CA PRO A 15 -17.51 29.53 -32.30
C PRO A 15 -16.40 29.09 -33.26
N LEU A 16 -16.30 29.76 -34.42
CA LEU A 16 -15.32 29.46 -35.49
C LEU A 16 -13.87 29.42 -34.98
N GLU A 17 -13.54 30.23 -33.98
CA GLU A 17 -12.21 30.26 -33.37
C GLU A 17 -11.90 28.99 -32.57
N LEU A 18 -12.90 28.42 -31.87
CA LEU A 18 -12.74 27.17 -31.14
C LEU A 18 -12.63 25.98 -32.09
N GLN A 19 -13.33 26.00 -33.22
CA GLN A 19 -13.22 24.97 -34.24
C GLN A 19 -11.79 24.91 -34.82
N LYS A 20 -11.22 26.06 -35.18
CA LYS A 20 -9.83 26.18 -35.66
C LYS A 20 -8.80 25.70 -34.62
N LYS A 21 -9.00 26.05 -33.34
CA LYS A 21 -8.14 25.59 -32.22
C LYS A 21 -8.24 24.06 -32.01
N ILE A 22 -9.43 23.48 -32.19
CA ILE A 22 -9.62 22.02 -32.11
C ILE A 22 -8.94 21.31 -33.27
N GLU A 23 -9.03 21.85 -34.48
CA GLU A 23 -8.37 21.27 -35.67
C GLU A 23 -6.85 21.34 -35.59
N ALA A 24 -6.30 22.46 -35.08
CA ALA A 24 -4.87 22.58 -34.79
C ALA A 24 -4.38 21.53 -33.77
N LEU A 25 -5.20 21.27 -32.74
CA LEU A 25 -4.92 20.25 -31.72
C LEU A 25 -4.99 18.81 -32.24
N GLU A 26 -5.84 18.52 -33.22
CA GLU A 26 -6.00 17.18 -33.78
C GLU A 26 -4.84 16.79 -34.71
N GLY A 27 -4.10 17.77 -35.24
CA GLY A 27 -2.96 17.56 -36.15
C GLY A 27 -1.57 17.63 -35.53
N GLU A 28 -1.45 18.07 -34.27
CA GLU A 28 -0.14 18.34 -33.66
C GLU A 28 0.37 17.15 -32.84
N THR A 29 1.59 16.69 -33.12
CA THR A 29 2.25 15.54 -32.48
C THR A 29 3.16 15.93 -31.31
N ASP A 30 3.42 17.23 -31.14
CA ASP A 30 4.30 17.78 -30.10
C ASP A 30 3.62 17.82 -28.73
N LYS A 31 4.16 17.05 -27.76
CA LYS A 31 3.59 16.91 -26.40
C LYS A 31 3.50 18.24 -25.62
N SER A 32 4.39 19.19 -25.88
CA SER A 32 4.43 20.52 -25.23
C SER A 32 3.26 21.40 -25.68
N LYS A 33 3.06 21.54 -27.00
CA LYS A 33 1.99 22.35 -27.57
C LYS A 33 0.61 21.77 -27.29
N ILE A 34 0.48 20.44 -27.31
CA ILE A 34 -0.74 19.76 -26.85
C ILE A 34 -1.08 20.13 -25.40
N LYS A 35 -0.08 20.34 -24.53
CA LYS A 35 -0.30 20.70 -23.13
C LYS A 35 -0.80 22.15 -23.01
N GLU A 36 -0.15 23.09 -23.70
CA GLU A 36 -0.55 24.51 -23.73
C GLU A 36 -1.96 24.69 -24.29
N LEU A 37 -2.24 24.06 -25.43
CA LEU A 37 -3.57 24.09 -26.04
C LEU A 37 -4.63 23.41 -25.16
N LYS A 38 -4.30 22.32 -24.44
CA LYS A 38 -5.21 21.73 -23.45
C LYS A 38 -5.52 22.68 -22.30
N ASP A 39 -4.57 23.50 -21.87
CA ASP A 39 -4.76 24.44 -20.78
C ASP A 39 -5.61 25.65 -21.23
N LEU A 40 -5.39 26.14 -22.45
CA LEU A 40 -6.27 27.12 -23.10
C LEU A 40 -7.71 26.58 -23.24
N MET A 41 -7.87 25.34 -23.69
CA MET A 41 -9.20 24.73 -23.83
C MET A 41 -9.88 24.38 -22.52
N LYS A 42 -9.17 24.34 -21.38
CA LYS A 42 -9.79 24.18 -20.06
C LYS A 42 -10.42 25.48 -19.55
N LEU A 43 -9.89 26.63 -19.98
CA LEU A 43 -10.39 27.95 -19.59
C LEU A 43 -11.71 28.29 -20.28
N GLU A 44 -11.96 27.69 -21.45
CA GLU A 44 -13.19 27.87 -22.21
C GLU A 44 -14.40 27.22 -21.50
N PRO A 45 -15.44 27.98 -21.13
CA PRO A 45 -16.56 27.48 -20.33
C PRO A 45 -17.52 26.57 -21.10
N GLU A 46 -17.37 26.47 -22.43
CA GLU A 46 -18.29 25.77 -23.31
C GLU A 46 -17.85 24.32 -23.61
N VAL A 47 -16.56 24.01 -23.49
CA VAL A 47 -15.98 22.77 -24.01
C VAL A 47 -15.12 22.06 -22.97
N CYS A 48 -15.21 20.73 -22.92
CA CYS A 48 -14.41 19.90 -22.02
C CYS A 48 -12.92 19.93 -22.36
N GLY A 49 -12.54 20.03 -23.64
CA GLY A 49 -11.14 20.20 -24.08
C GLY A 49 -10.20 19.02 -23.80
N ALA A 50 -10.73 17.85 -23.45
CA ALA A 50 -9.94 16.67 -23.11
C ALA A 50 -9.71 15.78 -24.35
N LEU A 51 -8.48 15.28 -24.56
CA LEU A 51 -8.23 14.31 -25.63
C LEU A 51 -8.87 12.95 -25.31
N GLN A 52 -9.63 12.42 -26.27
CA GLN A 52 -10.14 11.06 -26.23
C GLN A 52 -9.04 10.07 -26.63
N LYS A 53 -9.26 8.77 -26.37
CA LYS A 53 -8.34 7.70 -26.79
C LYS A 53 -8.08 7.69 -28.31
N ASN A 54 -9.00 8.25 -29.09
CA ASN A 54 -8.93 8.32 -30.54
C ASN A 54 -8.19 9.58 -31.04
N GLY A 55 -7.51 10.34 -30.17
CA GLY A 55 -6.81 11.59 -30.54
C GLY A 55 -7.72 12.81 -30.75
N GLN A 56 -9.04 12.63 -30.78
CA GLN A 56 -10.00 13.73 -30.94
C GLN A 56 -10.24 14.51 -29.64
N VAL A 57 -10.47 15.82 -29.76
CA VAL A 57 -10.81 16.67 -28.61
C VAL A 57 -12.25 16.45 -28.17
N CYS A 58 -12.49 16.40 -26.86
CA CYS A 58 -13.82 16.27 -26.29
C CYS A 58 -14.58 17.59 -26.36
N VAL A 59 -15.57 17.63 -27.26
CA VAL A 59 -16.51 18.74 -27.47
C VAL A 59 -17.66 18.78 -26.44
N LYS A 60 -17.71 17.83 -25.49
CA LYS A 60 -18.81 17.80 -24.49
C LYS A 60 -18.73 19.03 -23.60
N ALA A 61 -19.89 19.58 -23.23
CA ALA A 61 -19.96 20.66 -22.25
C ALA A 61 -19.32 20.25 -20.90
N PRO A 62 -18.62 21.16 -20.22
CA PRO A 62 -18.06 20.89 -18.90
C PRO A 62 -19.18 20.70 -17.87
N TRP A 63 -18.90 19.92 -16.83
CA TRP A 63 -19.86 19.61 -15.78
C TRP A 63 -20.01 20.82 -14.84
N ARG A 64 -21.26 21.18 -14.57
CA ARG A 64 -21.64 22.28 -13.68
C ARG A 64 -22.12 21.73 -12.34
N ASN A 65 -21.73 22.40 -11.26
CA ASN A 65 -22.27 22.16 -9.92
C ASN A 65 -23.76 22.56 -9.84
N GLU A 66 -24.40 22.21 -8.73
CA GLU A 66 -25.76 22.66 -8.39
C GLU A 66 -25.89 24.19 -8.36
N ASN A 67 -24.79 24.89 -8.03
CA ASN A 67 -24.68 26.35 -8.04
C ASN A 67 -24.38 26.96 -9.44
N GLY A 68 -24.31 26.14 -10.50
CA GLY A 68 -24.05 26.60 -11.88
C GLY A 68 -22.57 26.84 -12.23
N GLU A 69 -21.68 26.84 -11.23
CA GLU A 69 -20.22 26.99 -11.39
C GLU A 69 -19.56 25.77 -12.07
N ILE A 70 -18.54 26.04 -12.88
CA ILE A 70 -17.75 25.02 -13.58
C ILE A 70 -16.55 24.66 -12.71
N ASN A 71 -16.48 23.43 -12.18
CA ASN A 71 -15.38 23.02 -11.29
C ASN A 71 -14.02 22.95 -11.99
N ASN A 72 -13.92 22.12 -13.03
CA ASN A 72 -12.63 21.69 -13.59
C ASN A 72 -12.51 21.94 -15.11
N GLY A 73 -13.47 22.64 -15.72
CA GLY A 73 -13.53 22.82 -17.18
C GLY A 73 -13.66 21.49 -17.96
N ARG A 74 -13.99 20.38 -17.28
CA ARG A 74 -14.11 19.05 -17.88
C ARG A 74 -15.53 18.52 -17.78
N CYS A 75 -15.93 17.65 -18.72
CA CYS A 75 -17.22 16.96 -18.67
C CYS A 75 -17.21 15.83 -17.65
N ALA A 76 -18.40 15.31 -17.31
CA ALA A 76 -18.57 14.23 -16.34
C ALA A 76 -17.78 12.95 -16.66
N VAL A 77 -17.52 12.66 -17.94
CA VAL A 77 -16.78 11.47 -18.39
C VAL A 77 -15.25 11.65 -18.24
N HIS A 78 -14.78 12.90 -18.30
CA HIS A 78 -13.36 13.24 -18.18
C HIS A 78 -13.03 13.89 -16.83
N LYS A 79 -13.60 13.34 -15.75
CA LYS A 79 -13.34 13.76 -14.35
C LYS A 79 -13.78 15.20 -14.02
N GLY A 80 -14.82 15.70 -14.69
CA GLY A 80 -15.46 16.97 -14.35
C GLY A 80 -16.27 16.95 -13.05
N LYS A 81 -16.82 15.79 -12.70
CA LYS A 81 -17.46 15.60 -11.40
C LYS A 81 -16.41 15.68 -10.29
N PRO A 82 -16.71 16.28 -9.13
CA PRO A 82 -15.81 16.26 -7.98
C PRO A 82 -15.46 14.80 -7.70
N ASN A 83 -14.17 14.51 -7.73
CA ASN A 83 -13.67 13.16 -7.45
C ASN A 83 -14.20 12.75 -6.08
N THR A 84 -14.92 11.64 -6.02
CA THR A 84 -15.45 11.06 -4.78
C THR A 84 -14.34 10.57 -3.86
N HIS A 85 -13.07 10.61 -4.27
CA HIS A 85 -11.99 9.99 -3.53
C HIS A 85 -11.63 10.70 -2.23
N ILE A 86 -11.80 12.03 -2.13
CA ILE A 86 -11.66 12.78 -0.86
C ILE A 86 -12.55 14.02 -0.97
N SER A 87 -13.76 13.99 -0.40
CA SER A 87 -14.54 15.23 -0.27
C SER A 87 -13.91 16.10 0.82
N LYS A 88 -13.68 17.38 0.53
CA LYS A 88 -13.35 18.38 1.57
C LYS A 88 -14.51 18.60 2.54
N ASP A 89 -15.71 18.18 2.14
CA ASP A 89 -16.94 18.22 2.92
C ASP A 89 -16.90 17.18 4.07
N PRO A 90 -17.04 17.61 5.34
CA PRO A 90 -16.96 16.75 6.51
C PRO A 90 -18.06 15.69 6.56
N GLU A 91 -19.27 15.95 6.05
CA GLU A 91 -20.38 14.98 6.10
C GLU A 91 -20.13 13.79 5.16
N ARG A 92 -19.65 14.07 3.95
CA ARG A 92 -19.29 13.04 2.99
C ARG A 92 -18.07 12.24 3.47
N ARG A 93 -17.12 12.90 4.14
CA ARG A 93 -15.98 12.21 4.76
C ARG A 93 -16.43 11.28 5.87
N ALA A 94 -17.36 11.71 6.73
CA ALA A 94 -17.95 10.87 7.78
C ALA A 94 -18.68 9.65 7.19
N LYS A 95 -19.47 9.82 6.13
CA LYS A 95 -20.13 8.70 5.42
C LYS A 95 -19.13 7.73 4.78
N GLN A 96 -18.01 8.24 4.25
CA GLN A 96 -16.93 7.41 3.72
C GLN A 96 -16.20 6.62 4.81
N LEU A 97 -15.93 7.26 5.96
CA LEU A 97 -15.32 6.60 7.11
C LEU A 97 -16.26 5.56 7.74
N ALA A 98 -17.56 5.81 7.77
CA ALA A 98 -18.56 4.85 8.26
C ALA A 98 -18.67 3.58 7.40
N ASN A 99 -18.36 3.69 6.10
CA ASN A 99 -18.34 2.56 5.18
C ASN A 99 -17.00 1.80 5.16
N LEU A 100 -15.97 2.30 5.86
CA LEU A 100 -14.71 1.58 6.02
C LEU A 100 -14.87 0.47 7.07
N ASN A 101 -14.18 -0.66 6.88
CA ASN A 101 -14.11 -1.69 7.91
C ASN A 101 -13.57 -1.05 9.21
N PRO A 102 -14.21 -1.27 10.39
CA PRO A 102 -13.76 -0.70 11.66
C PRO A 102 -12.30 -1.03 11.98
N LYS A 103 -11.77 -2.16 11.47
CA LYS A 103 -10.38 -2.59 11.63
C LYS A 103 -9.40 -1.98 10.60
N ALA A 104 -9.88 -1.23 9.60
CA ALA A 104 -9.02 -0.62 8.57
C ALA A 104 -7.99 0.38 9.15
N GLY A 105 -8.34 1.06 10.24
CA GLY A 105 -7.41 1.95 10.95
C GLY A 105 -6.19 1.22 11.54
N LEU A 106 -6.37 -0.03 11.97
CA LEU A 106 -5.31 -0.86 12.56
C LEU A 106 -4.27 -1.30 11.52
N ILE A 107 -4.70 -1.50 10.27
CA ILE A 107 -3.83 -1.88 9.14
C ILE A 107 -3.01 -0.69 8.65
N HIS A 108 -3.64 0.47 8.46
CA HIS A 108 -2.89 1.66 8.05
C HIS A 108 -1.90 2.13 9.13
N GLY A 109 -2.20 1.87 10.41
CA GLY A 109 -1.28 2.10 11.54
C GLY A 109 -0.09 1.15 11.60
N MET A 110 -0.10 0.04 10.83
CA MET A 110 0.90 -1.03 10.92
C MET A 110 2.31 -0.66 10.47
N TYR A 111 2.39 0.37 9.61
CA TYR A 111 3.63 0.96 9.12
C TYR A 111 3.97 2.29 9.82
N SER A 112 3.18 2.71 10.82
CA SER A 112 3.44 3.94 11.55
C SER A 112 4.55 3.76 12.58
N LYS A 113 5.28 4.85 12.88
CA LYS A 113 6.33 4.85 13.93
C LYS A 113 5.74 4.50 15.30
N ASP A 114 4.50 4.93 15.53
CA ASP A 114 3.76 4.75 16.78
C ASP A 114 2.95 3.43 16.80
N PHE A 115 3.43 2.40 16.10
CA PHE A 115 2.71 1.12 15.99
C PHE A 115 2.48 0.47 17.36
N LYS A 116 3.50 0.51 18.23
CA LYS A 116 3.45 -0.06 19.59
C LYS A 116 2.41 0.64 20.48
N ASP A 117 2.26 1.94 20.33
CA ASP A 117 1.33 2.75 21.14
C ASP A 117 -0.14 2.50 20.76
N LYS A 118 -0.37 1.87 19.60
CA LYS A 118 -1.69 1.54 19.06
C LYS A 118 -2.05 0.07 19.23
N PHE A 119 -1.39 -0.66 20.13
CA PHE A 119 -1.79 -2.02 20.45
C PHE A 119 -3.15 -2.04 21.12
N THR A 120 -3.98 -3.01 20.74
CA THR A 120 -5.18 -3.33 21.51
C THR A 120 -4.76 -4.02 22.82
N LYS A 121 -5.67 -4.07 23.80
CA LYS A 121 -5.38 -4.73 25.08
C LYS A 121 -4.96 -6.20 24.89
N GLU A 122 -5.66 -6.90 24.02
CA GLU A 122 -5.42 -8.30 23.65
C GLU A 122 -4.03 -8.49 23.02
N GLU A 123 -3.58 -7.55 22.19
CA GLU A 123 -2.25 -7.61 21.55
C GLU A 123 -1.12 -7.33 22.53
N VAL A 124 -1.34 -6.44 23.51
CA VAL A 124 -0.39 -6.20 24.61
C VAL A 124 -0.28 -7.46 25.47
N GLU A 125 -1.40 -8.09 25.79
CA GLU A 125 -1.44 -9.34 26.55
C GLU A 125 -0.69 -10.45 25.81
N PHE A 126 -1.00 -10.70 24.54
CA PHE A 126 -0.29 -11.67 23.71
C PHE A 126 1.23 -11.41 23.66
N TYR A 127 1.64 -10.15 23.47
CA TYR A 127 3.06 -9.79 23.45
C TYR A 127 3.73 -10.11 24.80
N ASN A 128 3.12 -9.70 25.91
CA ASN A 128 3.67 -9.92 27.25
C ASN A 128 3.72 -11.41 27.60
N GLU A 129 2.66 -12.16 27.32
CA GLU A 129 2.61 -13.61 27.53
C GLU A 129 3.69 -14.34 26.72
N THR A 130 3.85 -13.99 25.45
CA THR A 130 4.85 -14.62 24.57
C THR A 130 6.27 -14.36 25.08
N VAL A 131 6.56 -13.13 25.52
CA VAL A 131 7.87 -12.75 26.04
C VAL A 131 8.14 -13.41 27.40
N ASN A 132 7.17 -13.34 28.32
CA ASN A 132 7.31 -13.91 29.66
C ASN A 132 7.46 -15.43 29.59
N TRP A 133 6.63 -16.10 28.79
CA TRP A 133 6.72 -17.54 28.58
C TRP A 133 8.12 -17.96 28.08
N PHE A 134 8.71 -17.22 27.14
CA PHE A 134 10.05 -17.53 26.64
C PHE A 134 11.12 -17.35 27.71
N VAL A 135 11.05 -16.26 28.48
CA VAL A 135 12.01 -15.98 29.57
C VAL A 135 11.90 -17.03 30.69
N ASP A 136 10.68 -17.42 31.04
CA ASP A 136 10.42 -18.40 32.11
C ASP A 136 10.80 -19.82 31.68
N THR A 137 10.52 -20.19 30.42
CA THR A 137 10.78 -21.55 29.89
C THR A 137 12.25 -21.74 29.51
N TYR A 138 12.90 -20.69 29.00
CA TYR A 138 14.28 -20.75 28.50
C TYR A 138 15.13 -19.61 29.08
N PRO A 139 15.36 -19.60 30.40
CA PRO A 139 16.12 -18.54 31.07
C PRO A 139 17.57 -18.45 30.57
N GLU A 140 18.17 -19.57 30.18
CA GLU A 140 19.54 -19.65 29.64
C GLU A 140 19.66 -19.13 28.19
N ASP A 141 18.52 -19.03 27.49
CA ASP A 141 18.43 -18.50 26.13
C ASP A 141 17.93 -17.05 26.08
N ALA A 142 17.68 -16.42 27.23
CA ALA A 142 17.28 -15.03 27.35
C ALA A 142 18.45 -14.04 27.15
N ASP A 143 19.26 -14.26 26.11
CA ASP A 143 20.29 -13.31 25.72
C ASP A 143 19.68 -12.12 24.94
N PRO A 144 20.36 -10.96 24.88
CA PRO A 144 19.83 -9.79 24.20
C PRO A 144 19.50 -10.02 22.71
N ILE A 145 20.17 -10.98 22.06
CA ILE A 145 19.95 -11.32 20.65
C ILE A 145 18.65 -12.10 20.49
N ASN A 146 18.44 -13.18 21.24
CA ASN A 146 17.22 -13.96 21.17
C ASN A 146 16.01 -13.15 21.65
N LEU A 147 16.16 -12.32 22.68
CA LEU A 147 15.09 -11.41 23.11
C LEU A 147 14.70 -10.43 21.99
N ASN A 148 15.67 -9.90 21.24
CA ASN A 148 15.37 -9.04 20.09
C ASN A 148 14.63 -9.80 18.97
N LEU A 149 15.08 -11.02 18.66
CA LEU A 149 14.42 -11.89 17.67
C LEU A 149 12.99 -12.23 18.10
N LEU A 150 12.78 -12.54 19.38
CA LEU A 150 11.48 -12.80 19.97
C LEU A 150 10.56 -11.59 19.89
N HIS A 151 11.06 -10.39 20.23
CA HIS A 151 10.29 -9.16 20.08
C HIS A 151 9.90 -8.90 18.62
N ARG A 152 10.81 -9.14 17.68
CA ARG A 152 10.51 -9.03 16.23
C ARG A 152 9.50 -10.07 15.79
N TYR A 153 9.58 -11.29 16.29
CA TYR A 153 8.60 -12.34 16.04
C TYR A 153 7.21 -11.91 16.53
N ALA A 154 7.06 -11.54 17.81
CA ALA A 154 5.78 -11.18 18.40
C ALA A 154 5.13 -9.98 17.68
N ILE A 155 5.93 -8.97 17.33
CA ILE A 155 5.46 -7.81 16.56
C ILE A 155 4.95 -8.23 15.18
N ASN A 156 5.67 -9.11 14.46
CA ASN A 156 5.23 -9.54 13.13
C ASN A 156 4.02 -10.48 13.20
N ALA A 157 3.90 -11.30 14.25
CA ALA A 157 2.70 -12.10 14.49
C ALA A 157 1.46 -11.23 14.65
N ILE A 158 1.52 -10.16 15.48
CA ILE A 158 0.42 -9.20 15.63
C ILE A 158 0.06 -8.54 14.29
N LYS A 159 1.07 -8.20 13.48
CA LYS A 159 0.85 -7.63 12.15
C LYS A 159 0.08 -8.57 11.23
N THR A 160 0.45 -9.85 11.21
CA THR A 160 -0.25 -10.88 10.45
C THR A 160 -1.68 -11.06 10.95
N MET A 161 -1.89 -11.20 12.27
CA MET A 161 -3.23 -11.33 12.86
C MET A 161 -4.15 -10.15 12.49
N ARG A 162 -3.65 -8.91 12.53
CA ARG A 162 -4.42 -7.74 12.11
C ARG A 162 -4.83 -7.81 10.64
N GLN A 163 -3.94 -8.27 9.77
CA GLN A 163 -4.24 -8.42 8.35
C GLN A 163 -5.28 -9.51 8.10
N GLU A 164 -5.08 -10.71 8.67
CA GLU A 164 -6.01 -11.84 8.59
C GLU A 164 -7.40 -11.46 9.10
N SER A 165 -7.48 -10.64 10.15
CA SER A 165 -8.74 -10.22 10.75
C SER A 165 -9.64 -9.38 9.83
N THR A 166 -9.11 -8.89 8.70
CA THR A 166 -9.87 -8.07 7.74
C THR A 166 -10.20 -8.78 6.45
N ASP A 167 -9.29 -9.62 5.95
CA ASP A 167 -9.48 -10.37 4.71
C ASP A 167 -8.57 -11.60 4.72
N PHE A 168 -9.06 -12.67 5.33
CA PHE A 168 -8.33 -13.94 5.51
C PHE A 168 -7.96 -14.61 4.17
N LEU A 169 -8.82 -14.48 3.14
CA LEU A 169 -8.65 -15.17 1.87
C LEU A 169 -7.78 -14.40 0.87
N LYS A 170 -7.52 -13.11 1.12
CA LYS A 170 -6.78 -12.28 0.21
C LYS A 170 -5.31 -12.25 0.60
N GLU A 171 -4.54 -13.11 -0.05
CA GLU A 171 -3.09 -13.13 0.05
C GLU A 171 -2.49 -12.05 -0.86
N SER A 172 -1.99 -10.98 -0.24
CA SER A 172 -1.28 -9.87 -0.89
C SER A 172 0.22 -10.05 -0.75
N ARG A 173 0.99 -9.57 -1.74
CA ARG A 173 2.46 -9.63 -1.72
C ARG A 173 3.07 -9.04 -0.44
N SER A 174 2.39 -8.10 0.22
CA SER A 174 2.78 -7.54 1.51
C SER A 174 2.55 -8.49 2.70
N GLN A 175 1.51 -9.34 2.69
CA GLN A 175 1.27 -10.33 3.75
C GLN A 175 2.39 -11.38 3.79
N ASN A 176 2.79 -11.88 2.62
CA ASN A 176 3.87 -12.89 2.53
C ASN A 176 5.21 -12.36 3.06
N SER A 177 5.39 -11.04 3.20
CA SER A 177 6.61 -10.48 3.77
C SER A 177 6.69 -10.66 5.29
N PHE A 178 5.58 -10.50 6.01
CA PHE A 178 5.57 -10.60 7.47
C PHE A 178 5.67 -12.05 7.94
N GLU A 179 4.95 -12.96 7.29
CA GLU A 179 5.04 -14.40 7.59
C GLU A 179 6.42 -14.96 7.27
N LYS A 180 7.05 -14.56 6.17
CA LYS A 180 8.42 -14.98 5.85
C LYS A 180 9.43 -14.47 6.88
N LEU A 181 9.30 -13.21 7.30
CA LEU A 181 10.13 -12.64 8.36
C LEU A 181 9.92 -13.36 9.70
N MET A 182 8.66 -13.64 10.04
CA MET A 182 8.30 -14.40 11.24
C MET A 182 8.94 -15.79 11.22
N SER A 183 8.80 -16.54 10.12
CA SER A 183 9.45 -17.85 9.94
C SER A 183 10.97 -17.76 10.01
N SER A 184 11.58 -16.70 9.45
CA SER A 184 13.03 -16.47 9.59
C SER A 184 13.45 -16.33 11.05
N PHE A 185 12.75 -15.49 11.83
CA PHE A 185 13.11 -15.28 13.23
C PHE A 185 12.91 -16.53 14.09
N VAL A 186 11.88 -17.33 13.81
CA VAL A 186 11.67 -18.63 14.47
C VAL A 186 12.82 -19.59 14.14
N ASN A 187 13.22 -19.66 12.87
CA ASN A 187 14.33 -20.49 12.46
C ASN A 187 15.64 -20.03 13.10
N ASP A 188 15.90 -18.72 13.17
CA ASP A 188 17.09 -18.16 13.80
C ASP A 188 17.14 -18.46 15.31
N LEU A 189 16.01 -18.31 16.02
CA LEU A 189 15.87 -18.71 17.42
C LEU A 189 16.12 -20.21 17.62
N GLY A 190 15.55 -21.04 16.74
CA GLY A 190 15.76 -22.49 16.76
C GLY A 190 17.20 -22.92 16.43
N LEU A 191 17.88 -22.20 15.53
CA LEU A 191 19.28 -22.43 15.18
C LEU A 191 20.20 -22.05 16.34
N ASN A 192 19.94 -20.94 17.02
CA ASN A 192 20.70 -20.53 18.21
C ASN A 192 20.61 -21.57 19.32
N LYS A 193 19.41 -22.11 19.56
CA LYS A 193 19.21 -23.19 20.51
C LYS A 193 19.95 -24.47 20.11
N ARG A 194 19.77 -24.94 18.87
CA ARG A 194 20.47 -26.13 18.34
C ARG A 194 21.99 -25.98 18.41
N TYR A 195 22.53 -24.79 18.19
CA TYR A 195 23.96 -24.52 18.29
C TYR A 195 24.46 -24.65 19.75
N LYS A 196 23.71 -24.11 20.71
CA LYS A 196 24.02 -24.28 22.15
C LYS A 196 23.93 -25.74 22.57
N ASP A 197 22.83 -26.41 22.24
CA ASP A 197 22.63 -27.84 22.52
C ASP A 197 23.77 -28.68 21.91
N SER A 198 24.21 -28.37 20.68
CA SER A 198 25.32 -29.03 20.02
C SER A 198 26.67 -28.84 20.73
N LYS A 199 26.91 -27.66 21.30
CA LYS A 199 28.14 -27.32 22.02
C LYS A 199 28.18 -27.91 23.43
N GLU A 200 27.02 -28.07 24.06
CA GLU A 200 26.88 -28.57 25.43
C GLU A 200 26.64 -30.09 25.52
N ASN A 201 26.27 -30.73 24.40
CA ASN A 201 26.15 -32.19 24.33
C ASN A 201 27.49 -32.88 24.57
N LYS A 202 27.62 -33.53 25.74
CA LYS A 202 28.77 -34.36 26.13
C LYS A 202 29.05 -35.52 25.17
N ASP A 203 28.05 -35.95 24.40
CA ASP A 203 28.19 -37.01 23.39
C ASP A 203 28.70 -36.48 22.04
N ASN A 204 28.76 -35.16 21.86
CA ASN A 204 29.39 -34.54 20.70
C ASN A 204 30.87 -34.30 21.01
N LYS A 205 31.62 -35.39 21.22
CA LYS A 205 33.09 -35.36 21.27
C LYS A 205 33.61 -35.00 19.88
N GLN A 206 33.60 -33.72 19.53
CA GLN A 206 34.51 -33.19 18.50
C GLN A 206 35.92 -33.12 19.08
N ASP A 207 36.44 -34.27 19.49
CA ASP A 207 37.86 -34.45 19.85
C ASP A 207 38.63 -34.86 18.59
N ILE A 208 38.34 -34.19 17.47
CA ILE A 208 39.18 -34.26 16.28
C ILE A 208 40.26 -33.21 16.51
N SER A 209 41.34 -33.66 17.15
CA SER A 209 42.59 -32.92 17.19
C SER A 209 42.94 -32.47 15.77
N LEU A 210 43.16 -31.17 15.55
CA LEU A 210 43.64 -30.63 14.28
C LEU A 210 44.92 -31.34 13.79
N ALA A 211 45.68 -31.98 14.69
CA ALA A 211 46.85 -32.78 14.33
C ALA A 211 46.49 -33.99 13.44
N MET A 212 45.32 -34.61 13.63
CA MET A 212 44.88 -35.75 12.79
C MET A 212 44.52 -35.36 11.35
N LEU A 213 44.28 -34.07 11.06
CA LEU A 213 44.03 -33.57 9.71
C LEU A 213 45.32 -33.28 8.93
N PHE A 214 46.47 -33.24 9.60
CA PHE A 214 47.79 -33.01 8.98
C PHE A 214 48.72 -34.22 9.07
N ASP A 215 48.36 -35.27 9.85
CA ASP A 215 49.13 -36.52 9.96
C ASP A 215 48.93 -37.51 8.80
N THR A 216 48.11 -37.16 7.79
CA THR A 216 47.87 -38.04 6.62
C THR A 216 48.81 -37.81 5.44
N ASP A 217 49.83 -36.95 5.56
CA ASP A 217 50.76 -36.64 4.46
C ASP A 217 52.22 -37.08 4.70
N ASP A 218 52.53 -37.76 5.81
CA ASP A 218 53.89 -38.27 6.10
C ASP A 218 53.91 -39.80 6.35
N ASN A 219 53.52 -40.59 5.35
CA ASN A 219 53.97 -41.99 5.23
C ASN A 219 54.22 -42.34 3.76
N GLU A 220 55.48 -42.17 3.34
CA GLU A 220 56.12 -42.93 2.26
C GLU A 220 56.09 -44.44 2.55
#